data_AF-A0A2T9WL93-F1
#
_entry.id   AF-A0A2T9WL93-F1
#
_cell.length_a   1.000
_cell.length_b   1.000
_cell.length_c   1.000
_cell.angle_alpha   90.00
_cell.angle_beta   90.00
_cell.angle_gamma   90.00
#
_symmetry.space_group_name_H-M   'P 1'
#
loop_
_entity.id
_entity.type
_entity.pdbx_description
1 polymer ?
#
loop_
_entity_poly.entity_id
_entity_poly.type
_entity_poly.pdbx_seq_one_letter_code
_entity_poly.pdbx_strand_id
1 'polypeptide(L)'
;KTLYLYKDDGGILFEILNNNDIVELLKDYLNVKEIKIDDVEKDFVTAQTNYGIIKIGFDIKYYPELEEEWLYREIRRRLQDIRKENKLRKGQKANIEIYADEKLLNIIKKYKDTLEKDTDTIIIIKDSNDGLNNVERIYEMSIFYRLNIL
;
A
#
# COMPACT_ATOMS: atom_id res chain seq x y z
N LYS A 1 6.96 8.74 -8.65
CA LYS A 1 7.38 7.52 -9.36
C LYS A 1 8.10 7.97 -10.62
N THR A 2 9.32 7.50 -10.82
CA THR A 2 10.17 7.89 -11.95
C THR A 2 10.56 6.63 -12.69
N LEU A 3 10.53 6.66 -14.01
CA LEU A 3 11.06 5.57 -14.84
C LEU A 3 12.49 5.91 -15.24
N TYR A 4 13.42 4.99 -15.04
CA TYR A 4 14.79 5.09 -15.52
C TYR A 4 14.96 4.15 -16.72
N LEU A 5 15.50 4.66 -17.80
CA LEU A 5 15.82 3.90 -19.00
C LEU A 5 17.34 3.88 -19.16
N TYR A 6 17.94 2.70 -19.24
CA TYR A 6 19.38 2.55 -19.48
C TYR A 6 19.64 1.89 -20.84
N LYS A 7 20.76 2.29 -21.46
CA LYS A 7 21.21 1.83 -22.77
C LYS A 7 22.68 1.46 -22.76
N ASP A 8 23.04 0.41 -23.49
CA ASP A 8 24.44 0.21 -23.95
C ASP A 8 24.74 1.04 -25.22
N ASP A 9 23.82 1.13 -26.20
CA ASP A 9 24.17 1.61 -27.56
C ASP A 9 23.32 2.78 -28.11
N GLY A 10 23.50 4.02 -27.62
CA GLY A 10 23.25 5.28 -28.37
C GLY A 10 21.83 5.70 -28.82
N GLY A 11 21.43 5.52 -30.10
CA GLY A 11 20.40 6.36 -30.78
C GLY A 11 18.92 6.37 -30.31
N ILE A 12 18.23 5.22 -30.26
CA ILE A 12 16.75 5.14 -30.16
C ILE A 12 16.12 5.73 -28.88
N LEU A 13 16.76 5.60 -27.71
CA LEU A 13 16.18 6.14 -26.46
C LEU A 13 16.17 7.67 -26.43
N PHE A 14 17.13 8.31 -27.11
CA PHE A 14 17.13 9.76 -27.28
C PHE A 14 16.00 10.22 -28.21
N GLU A 15 15.70 9.47 -29.28
CA GLU A 15 14.57 9.79 -30.16
C GLU A 15 13.22 9.68 -29.43
N ILE A 16 13.05 8.65 -28.60
CA ILE A 16 11.84 8.46 -27.77
C ILE A 16 11.68 9.61 -26.77
N LEU A 17 12.75 10.01 -26.07
CA LEU A 17 12.67 11.08 -25.07
C LEU A 17 12.60 12.49 -25.66
N ASN A 18 13.06 12.68 -26.89
CA ASN A 18 12.88 13.94 -27.62
C ASN A 18 11.46 14.08 -28.20
N ASN A 19 10.65 13.01 -28.16
CA ASN A 19 9.26 13.05 -28.58
C ASN A 19 8.33 13.20 -27.37
N ASN A 20 7.86 14.43 -27.14
CA ASN A 20 6.99 14.75 -26.00
C ASN A 20 5.69 13.92 -25.98
N ASP A 21 5.09 13.65 -27.14
CA ASP A 21 3.84 12.88 -27.21
C ASP A 21 4.04 11.44 -26.72
N ILE A 22 5.18 10.83 -27.08
CA ILE A 22 5.54 9.48 -26.60
C ILE A 22 5.87 9.52 -25.10
N VAL A 23 6.56 10.55 -24.63
CA VAL A 23 6.89 10.70 -23.21
C VAL A 23 5.63 10.85 -22.36
N GLU A 24 4.66 11.66 -22.79
CA GLU A 24 3.38 11.83 -22.09
C GLU A 24 2.57 10.52 -22.11
N LEU A 25 2.47 9.86 -23.27
CA LEU A 25 1.82 8.56 -23.38
C LEU A 25 2.42 7.55 -22.40
N LEU A 26 3.75 7.45 -22.32
CA LEU A 26 4.44 6.54 -21.41
C LEU A 26 4.22 6.92 -19.94
N LYS A 27 4.20 8.22 -19.60
CA LYS A 27 3.89 8.70 -18.25
C LYS A 27 2.49 8.28 -17.81
N ASP A 28 1.52 8.41 -18.70
CA ASP A 28 0.13 8.05 -18.44
C ASP A 28 -0.05 6.54 -18.30
N TYR A 29 0.46 5.75 -19.25
CA TYR A 29 0.33 4.29 -19.23
C TYR A 29 1.04 3.65 -18.03
N LEU A 30 2.21 4.17 -17.64
CA LEU A 30 3.02 3.62 -16.55
C LEU A 30 2.77 4.31 -15.20
N ASN A 31 1.92 5.34 -15.17
CA ASN A 31 1.64 6.16 -14.00
C ASN A 31 2.94 6.66 -13.31
N VAL A 32 3.84 7.23 -14.11
CA VAL A 32 5.09 7.84 -13.67
C VAL A 32 5.07 9.34 -13.88
N LYS A 33 5.66 10.07 -12.95
CA LYS A 33 5.75 11.54 -13.02
C LYS A 33 6.85 12.00 -13.97
N GLU A 34 7.88 11.17 -14.13
CA GLU A 34 9.11 11.55 -14.82
C GLU A 34 9.78 10.32 -15.44
N ILE A 35 10.47 10.52 -16.57
CA ILE A 35 11.28 9.51 -17.26
C ILE A 35 12.68 10.07 -17.45
N LYS A 36 13.73 9.33 -17.08
CA LYS A 36 15.15 9.74 -17.18
C LYS A 36 15.99 8.67 -17.84
N ILE A 37 17.02 9.08 -18.59
CA ILE A 37 18.15 8.20 -18.92
C ILE A 37 19.18 8.38 -17.82
N ASP A 38 19.52 7.30 -17.14
CA ASP A 38 20.50 7.34 -16.06
C ASP A 38 21.11 5.96 -15.86
N ASP A 39 22.40 5.93 -15.54
CA ASP A 39 23.15 4.72 -15.20
C ASP A 39 23.21 4.59 -13.68
N VAL A 40 22.04 4.33 -13.09
CA VAL A 40 21.91 4.17 -11.64
C VAL A 40 21.95 2.69 -11.33
N GLU A 41 22.87 2.22 -10.47
CA GLU A 41 22.83 0.86 -9.92
C GLU A 41 21.47 0.59 -9.25
N LYS A 42 20.52 0.06 -10.02
CA LYS A 42 19.14 -0.25 -9.60
C LYS A 42 18.75 -1.61 -10.15
N ASP A 43 17.70 -2.19 -9.56
CA ASP A 43 17.05 -3.41 -10.05
C ASP A 43 16.40 -3.15 -11.42
N PHE A 44 17.20 -3.26 -12.48
CA PHE A 44 16.73 -3.18 -13.85
C PHE A 44 16.13 -4.51 -14.29
N VAL A 45 14.98 -4.45 -14.96
CA VAL A 45 14.51 -5.54 -15.81
C VAL A 45 15.12 -5.33 -17.20
N THR A 46 15.80 -6.36 -17.70
CA THR A 46 16.38 -6.32 -19.05
C THR A 46 15.36 -6.84 -20.06
N ALA A 47 15.04 -6.02 -21.06
CA ALA A 47 14.18 -6.38 -22.17
C ALA A 47 15.01 -6.50 -23.46
N GLN A 48 15.05 -7.70 -24.03
CA GLN A 48 15.58 -7.89 -25.39
C GLN A 48 14.53 -7.41 -26.38
N THR A 49 14.90 -6.48 -27.26
CA THR A 49 14.03 -6.01 -28.34
C THR A 49 14.67 -6.27 -29.69
N ASN A 50 13.89 -6.13 -30.76
CA ASN A 50 14.40 -6.15 -32.14
C ASN A 50 15.38 -4.99 -32.43
N TYR A 51 15.47 -4.02 -31.52
CA TYR A 51 16.29 -2.82 -31.62
C TYR A 51 17.50 -2.84 -30.67
N GLY A 52 17.82 -4.01 -30.09
CA GLY A 52 18.89 -4.19 -29.11
C GLY A 52 18.38 -4.40 -27.69
N ILE A 53 19.30 -4.40 -26.73
CA ILE A 53 19.01 -4.59 -25.31
C ILE A 53 18.60 -3.24 -24.70
N ILE A 54 17.40 -3.19 -24.12
CA ILE A 54 16.93 -2.05 -23.33
C ILE A 54 16.85 -2.49 -21.87
N LYS A 55 17.49 -1.75 -20.96
CA LYS A 55 17.33 -1.97 -19.52
C LYS A 55 16.33 -0.96 -18.97
N ILE A 56 15.29 -1.44 -18.30
CA ILE A 56 14.20 -0.62 -17.75
C ILE A 56 14.24 -0.74 -16.23
N GLY A 57 14.44 0.39 -15.55
CA GLY A 57 14.53 0.47 -14.10
C GLY A 57 13.38 1.30 -13.59
N PHE A 58 12.54 0.75 -12.73
CA PHE A 58 11.45 1.53 -12.13
C PHE A 58 11.92 2.09 -10.78
N ASP A 59 11.62 3.36 -10.49
CA ASP A 59 11.78 3.89 -9.14
C ASP A 59 10.72 3.25 -8.23
N ILE A 60 11.01 2.05 -7.75
CA ILE A 60 10.19 1.33 -6.79
C ILE A 60 10.45 1.81 -5.36
N LYS A 61 11.07 3.00 -5.15
CA LYS A 61 11.35 3.56 -3.81
C LYS A 61 10.17 3.26 -2.88
N TYR A 62 10.40 2.27 -2.04
CA TYR A 62 9.47 1.81 -1.05
C TYR A 62 9.66 2.75 0.12
N TYR A 63 8.71 3.65 0.30
CA TYR A 63 8.70 4.55 1.44
C TYR A 63 7.92 3.84 2.55
N PRO A 64 8.58 3.34 3.62
CA PRO A 64 7.90 2.62 4.69
C PRO A 64 6.78 3.44 5.33
N GLU A 65 6.96 4.77 5.36
CA GLU A 65 5.98 5.74 5.84
C GLU A 65 4.68 5.73 5.02
N LEU A 66 4.75 5.56 3.68
CA LEU A 66 3.57 5.49 2.82
C LEU A 66 2.79 4.20 3.06
N GLU A 67 3.49 3.10 3.31
CA GLU A 67 2.84 1.83 3.62
C GLU A 67 2.21 1.88 5.01
N GLU A 68 2.89 2.44 6.00
CA GLU A 68 2.33 2.66 7.34
C GLU A 68 1.04 3.51 7.26
N GLU A 69 1.08 4.63 6.55
CA GLU A 69 -0.11 5.48 6.37
C GLU A 69 -1.24 4.72 5.66
N TRP A 70 -0.90 3.96 4.62
CA TRP A 70 -1.87 3.13 3.91
C TRP A 70 -2.50 2.07 4.83
N LEU A 71 -1.69 1.35 5.61
CA LEU A 71 -2.15 0.33 6.57
C LEU A 71 -3.06 0.95 7.63
N TYR A 72 -2.69 2.11 8.17
CA TYR A 72 -3.52 2.86 9.11
C TYR A 72 -4.90 3.18 8.50
N ARG A 73 -4.94 3.72 7.28
CA ARG A 73 -6.20 4.05 6.59
C ARG A 73 -7.07 2.81 6.36
N GLU A 74 -6.44 1.69 6.01
CA GLU A 74 -7.12 0.44 5.74
C GLU A 74 -7.70 -0.19 7.02
N ILE A 75 -6.94 -0.22 8.12
CA ILE A 75 -7.42 -0.66 9.44
C ILE A 75 -8.62 0.19 9.87
N ARG A 76 -8.50 1.51 9.78
CA ARG A 76 -9.58 2.45 10.12
C ARG A 76 -10.84 2.17 9.31
N ARG A 77 -10.71 1.94 7.99
CA ARG A 77 -11.82 1.59 7.11
C ARG A 77 -12.50 0.31 7.58
N ARG A 78 -11.72 -0.74 7.88
CA ARG A 78 -12.27 -2.03 8.33
C ARG A 78 -13.02 -1.93 9.65
N LEU A 79 -12.49 -1.20 10.62
CA LEU A 79 -13.17 -0.94 11.89
C LEU A 79 -14.52 -0.23 11.67
N GLN A 80 -14.58 0.73 10.73
CA GLN A 80 -15.84 1.40 10.38
C GLN A 80 -16.82 0.47 9.66
N ASP A 81 -16.33 -0.41 8.80
CA ASP A 81 -17.18 -1.36 8.07
C ASP A 81 -17.76 -2.41 9.01
N ILE A 82 -16.96 -2.96 9.95
CA ILE A 82 -17.43 -3.83 11.04
C ILE A 82 -18.60 -3.19 11.79
N ARG A 83 -18.53 -1.88 12.05
CA ARG A 83 -19.64 -1.17 12.72
C ARG A 83 -20.89 -1.07 11.86
N LYS A 84 -20.75 -0.77 10.57
CA LYS A 84 -21.88 -0.65 9.63
C LYS A 84 -22.58 -1.99 9.48
N GLU A 85 -21.83 -3.07 9.34
CA GLU A 85 -22.35 -4.44 9.24
C GLU A 85 -23.16 -4.84 10.48
N ASN A 86 -22.70 -4.39 11.65
CA ASN A 86 -23.39 -4.59 12.93
C ASN A 86 -24.44 -3.50 13.25
N LYS A 87 -24.77 -2.63 12.28
CA LYS A 87 -25.80 -1.58 12.38
C LYS A 87 -25.62 -0.63 13.57
N LEU A 88 -24.37 -0.41 13.99
CA LEU A 88 -24.05 0.51 15.08
C LEU A 88 -24.26 1.96 14.65
N ARG A 89 -24.89 2.75 15.51
CA ARG A 89 -25.14 4.17 15.26
C ARG A 89 -23.89 5.00 15.55
N LYS A 90 -23.82 6.20 14.98
CA LYS A 90 -22.77 7.19 15.31
C LYS A 90 -22.80 7.49 16.82
N GLY A 91 -21.65 7.49 17.48
CA GLY A 91 -21.51 7.71 18.93
C GLY A 91 -21.82 6.48 19.79
N GLN A 92 -22.36 5.39 19.24
CA GLN A 92 -22.53 4.13 19.98
C GLN A 92 -21.17 3.44 20.10
N LYS A 93 -20.65 3.34 21.32
CA LYS A 93 -19.37 2.64 21.56
C LYS A 93 -19.53 1.13 21.45
N ALA A 94 -18.50 0.46 20.93
CA ALA A 94 -18.43 -0.99 20.89
C ALA A 94 -17.00 -1.47 21.17
N ASN A 95 -16.90 -2.59 21.88
CA ASN A 95 -15.61 -3.23 22.14
C ASN A 95 -15.27 -4.13 20.96
N ILE A 96 -14.05 -4.03 20.44
CA ILE A 96 -13.52 -4.94 19.43
C ILE A 96 -12.28 -5.60 20.01
N GLU A 97 -12.37 -6.90 20.26
CA GLU A 97 -11.22 -7.74 20.56
C GLU A 97 -10.52 -8.09 19.24
N ILE A 98 -9.20 -7.87 19.16
CA ILE A 98 -8.41 -8.02 17.94
C ILE A 98 -7.14 -8.82 18.18
N TYR A 99 -6.85 -9.76 17.30
CA TYR A 99 -5.53 -10.34 17.05
C TYR A 99 -5.21 -10.19 15.57
N ALA A 100 -3.97 -9.88 15.22
CA ALA A 100 -3.58 -9.69 13.83
C ALA A 100 -2.11 -10.07 13.62
N ASP A 101 -1.68 -10.11 12.36
CA ASP A 101 -0.26 -10.23 12.05
C ASP A 101 0.56 -9.07 12.67
N GLU A 102 1.81 -9.36 13.02
CA GLU A 102 2.68 -8.47 13.80
C GLU A 102 2.73 -7.04 13.24
N LYS A 103 2.86 -6.91 11.92
CA LYS A 103 2.89 -5.61 11.24
C LYS A 103 1.61 -4.81 11.47
N LEU A 104 0.44 -5.44 11.35
CA LEU A 104 -0.85 -4.79 11.62
C LEU A 104 -1.00 -4.46 13.10
N LEU A 105 -0.60 -5.36 14.00
CA LEU A 105 -0.60 -5.10 15.44
C LEU A 105 0.25 -3.89 15.81
N ASN A 106 1.41 -3.73 15.20
CA ASN A 106 2.28 -2.58 15.46
C ASN A 106 1.61 -1.26 15.06
N ILE A 107 0.93 -1.22 13.92
CA ILE A 107 0.15 -0.06 13.47
C ILE A 107 -1.04 0.20 14.39
N ILE A 108 -1.78 -0.85 14.78
CA ILE A 108 -2.92 -0.73 15.71
C ILE A 108 -2.45 -0.19 17.05
N LYS A 109 -1.35 -0.69 17.61
CA LYS A 109 -0.77 -0.22 18.87
C LYS A 109 -0.33 1.25 18.77
N LYS A 110 0.37 1.61 17.69
CA LYS A 110 0.89 2.96 17.46
C LYS A 110 -0.23 4.00 17.32
N TYR A 111 -1.32 3.67 16.64
CA TYR A 111 -2.43 4.58 16.35
C TYR A 111 -3.70 4.31 17.16
N LYS A 112 -3.60 3.54 18.25
CA LYS A 112 -4.75 3.00 18.99
C LYS A 112 -5.77 4.08 19.36
N ASP A 113 -5.34 5.13 20.04
CA ASP A 113 -6.23 6.17 20.55
C ASP A 113 -6.94 6.93 19.41
N THR A 114 -6.22 7.17 18.31
CA THR A 114 -6.77 7.81 17.11
C THR A 114 -7.79 6.91 16.43
N LEU A 115 -7.50 5.60 16.30
CA LEU A 115 -8.41 4.63 15.71
C LEU A 115 -9.69 4.49 16.54
N GLU A 116 -9.56 4.34 17.87
CA GLU A 116 -10.71 4.26 18.80
C GLU A 116 -11.60 5.51 18.69
N LYS A 117 -11.00 6.70 18.68
CA LYS A 117 -11.72 7.97 18.54
C LYS A 117 -12.43 8.10 17.19
N ASP A 118 -11.74 7.80 16.10
CA ASP A 118 -12.25 7.97 14.73
C ASP A 118 -13.35 6.98 14.36
N THR A 119 -13.45 5.90 15.13
CA THR A 119 -14.37 4.80 14.83
C THR A 119 -15.38 4.57 15.94
N ASP A 120 -15.40 5.35 17.03
CA ASP A 120 -16.25 5.11 18.20
C ASP A 120 -16.08 3.66 18.75
N THR A 121 -14.86 3.11 18.72
CA THR A 121 -14.57 1.75 19.20
C THR A 121 -13.65 1.77 20.41
N ILE A 122 -13.64 0.67 21.16
CA ILE A 122 -12.65 0.37 22.18
C ILE A 122 -11.92 -0.88 21.71
N ILE A 123 -10.62 -0.75 21.42
CA ILE A 123 -9.80 -1.81 20.85
C ILE A 123 -9.12 -2.56 22.01
N ILE A 124 -9.36 -3.87 22.06
CA ILE A 124 -8.78 -4.79 23.03
C ILE A 124 -7.86 -5.74 22.26
N ILE A 125 -6.55 -5.54 22.38
CA ILE A 125 -5.56 -6.37 21.69
C ILE A 125 -5.40 -7.70 22.46
N LYS A 126 -5.44 -8.81 21.73
CA LYS A 126 -5.30 -10.17 22.24
C LYS A 126 -3.95 -10.76 21.82
N ASP A 127 -3.43 -11.69 22.61
CA ASP A 127 -2.17 -12.39 22.32
C ASP A 127 -2.33 -13.60 21.40
N SER A 128 -3.56 -14.09 21.21
CA SER A 128 -3.91 -15.15 20.27
C SER A 128 -5.26 -14.87 19.59
N ASN A 129 -5.57 -15.61 18.52
CA ASN A 129 -6.87 -15.54 17.84
C ASN A 129 -7.96 -16.39 18.52
N ASP A 130 -7.70 -16.96 19.69
CA ASP A 130 -8.64 -17.85 20.37
C ASP A 130 -9.95 -17.12 20.72
N GLY A 131 -11.07 -17.67 20.25
CA GLY A 131 -12.41 -17.10 20.47
C GLY A 131 -12.72 -15.86 19.62
N LEU A 132 -11.88 -15.54 18.64
CA LEU A 132 -12.14 -14.52 17.62
C LEU A 132 -12.71 -15.20 16.36
N ASN A 133 -14.00 -15.00 16.13
CA ASN A 133 -14.77 -15.78 15.15
C ASN A 133 -14.82 -15.13 13.76
N ASN A 134 -14.37 -13.88 13.62
CA ASN A 134 -14.38 -13.16 12.36
C ASN A 134 -12.96 -12.90 11.88
N VAL A 135 -12.76 -12.88 10.56
CA VAL A 135 -11.46 -12.66 9.94
C VAL A 135 -11.59 -11.72 8.75
N GLU A 136 -10.71 -10.73 8.69
CA GLU A 136 -10.55 -9.85 7.53
C GLU A 136 -9.12 -9.91 6.98
N ARG A 137 -8.99 -9.73 5.67
CA ARG A 137 -7.69 -9.66 5.00
C ARG A 137 -7.32 -8.23 4.62
N ILE A 138 -6.06 -7.87 4.86
CA ILE A 138 -5.40 -6.66 4.40
C ILE A 138 -4.13 -7.09 3.66
N TYR A 139 -4.15 -7.05 2.33
CA TYR A 139 -3.17 -7.75 1.49
C TYR A 139 -3.08 -9.25 1.86
N GLU A 140 -1.89 -9.72 2.22
CA GLU A 140 -1.63 -11.09 2.62
C GLU A 140 -1.83 -11.31 4.14
N MET A 141 -2.04 -10.22 4.90
CA MET A 141 -2.18 -10.24 6.34
C MET A 141 -3.63 -10.41 6.79
N SER A 142 -3.84 -10.90 8.00
CA SER A 142 -5.13 -11.18 8.63
C SER A 142 -5.37 -10.36 9.89
N ILE A 143 -6.61 -9.93 10.07
CA ILE A 143 -7.15 -9.40 11.31
C ILE A 143 -8.26 -10.34 11.78
N PHE A 144 -8.05 -11.00 12.91
CA PHE A 144 -9.04 -11.78 13.62
C PHE A 144 -9.72 -10.88 14.66
N TYR A 145 -11.05 -10.93 14.75
CA TYR A 145 -11.76 -10.07 15.68
C TYR A 145 -13.07 -10.63 16.23
N ARG A 146 -13.50 -10.05 17.35
CA ARG A 146 -14.82 -10.21 17.94
C ARG A 146 -15.36 -8.86 18.38
N LEU A 147 -16.54 -8.50 17.89
CA LEU A 147 -17.26 -7.30 18.30
C LEU A 147 -18.20 -7.65 19.46
N ASN A 148 -18.11 -6.89 20.56
CA ASN A 148 -19.07 -6.90 21.65
C ASN A 148 -19.73 -5.52 21.74
N ILE A 149 -21.05 -5.48 21.55
CA ILE A 149 -21.83 -4.24 21.65
C ILE A 149 -22.05 -3.92 23.13
N LEU A 150 -21.80 -2.66 23.51
CA LEU A 150 -22.04 -2.14 24.86
C LEU A 150 -23.50 -1.69 25.03
#